data_AF-A0A2N2DHX6-F1
#
_entry.id   AF-A0A2N2DHX6-F1
#
_cell.length_a   1.000
_cell.length_b   1.000
_cell.length_c   1.000
_cell.angle_alpha   90.00
_cell.angle_beta   90.00
_cell.angle_gamma   90.00
#
_symmetry.space_group_name_H-M   'P 1'
#
loop_
_entity.id
_entity.type
_entity.pdbx_description
1 polymer ?
#
loop_
_entity_poly.entity_id
_entity_poly.type
_entity_poly.pdbx_seq_one_letter_code
_entity_poly.pdbx_strand_id
1 'polypeptide(L)'
;MFTGISLFIILAIVAYLVILPLVRRDSRYDLMLPDPMLSDPDISDSVLSDPVLPEENPGDTWDDKQGDTPKGDLENIKEAIFTTINEIEFDYAMKKLSDDDYHVLKEQYKQKALELLHREDESELETEALPLTALTTAEADIEEEIERELQALRQSRSATEKS
;
A
#
# COMPACT_ATOMS: atom_id res chain seq x y z
N MET A 1 10.98 -2.31 35.67
CA MET A 1 11.72 -1.27 34.93
C MET A 1 11.23 -1.21 33.47
N PHE A 2 9.95 -0.90 33.21
CA PHE A 2 9.39 -0.96 31.84
C PHE A 2 8.54 0.25 31.43
N THR A 3 8.51 1.31 32.25
CA THR A 3 7.70 2.52 31.98
C THR A 3 8.22 3.38 30.83
N GLY A 4 9.47 3.19 30.37
CA GLY A 4 10.06 4.01 29.31
C GLY A 4 9.68 3.61 27.89
N ILE A 5 9.50 2.31 27.63
CA ILE A 5 9.27 1.79 26.27
C ILE A 5 7.85 2.15 25.79
N SER A 6 6.88 2.09 26.71
CA SER A 6 5.47 2.39 26.43
C SER A 6 5.27 3.85 25.99
N LEU A 7 6.00 4.79 26.60
CA LEU A 7 5.93 6.21 26.20
C LEU A 7 6.53 6.47 24.82
N PHE A 8 7.61 5.76 24.47
CA PHE A 8 8.30 5.95 23.19
C PHE A 8 7.46 5.47 22.01
N ILE A 9 6.73 4.36 22.19
CA ILE A 9 5.82 3.81 21.19
C ILE A 9 4.65 4.76 20.96
N ILE A 10 4.05 5.29 22.02
CA ILE A 10 2.95 6.26 21.91
C ILE A 10 3.42 7.53 21.20
N LEU A 11 4.61 8.04 21.53
CA LEU A 11 5.18 9.21 20.84
C LEU A 11 5.48 8.94 19.37
N ALA A 12 5.97 7.75 19.02
CA ALA A 12 6.23 7.36 17.63
C ALA A 12 4.94 7.27 16.80
N ILE A 13 3.87 6.70 17.37
CA ILE A 13 2.55 6.60 16.71
C ILE A 13 1.96 7.99 16.47
N VAL A 14 2.00 8.86 17.50
CA VAL A 14 1.49 10.23 17.38
C VAL A 14 2.30 11.04 16.35
N ALA A 15 3.62 10.92 16.35
CA ALA A 15 4.48 11.56 15.34
C ALA A 15 4.16 11.06 13.92
N TYR A 16 3.98 9.75 13.74
CA TYR A 16 3.66 9.14 12.46
C TYR A 16 2.31 9.63 11.91
N LEU A 17 1.26 9.67 12.74
CA LEU A 17 -0.07 10.11 12.34
C LEU A 17 -0.14 11.61 12.00
N VAL A 18 0.72 12.44 12.62
CA VAL A 18 0.75 13.88 12.35
C VAL A 18 1.61 14.23 11.12
N ILE A 19 2.65 13.45 10.81
CA ILE A 19 3.59 13.75 9.72
C ILE A 19 3.09 13.19 8.36
N LEU A 20 2.38 12.06 8.32
CA LEU A 20 1.89 11.48 7.05
C LEU A 20 0.95 12.37 6.21
N PRO A 21 0.01 13.14 6.77
CA PRO A 21 -0.92 13.92 5.95
C PRO A 21 -0.29 15.15 5.25
N LEU A 22 0.99 15.47 5.48
CA LEU A 22 1.65 16.63 4.87
C LEU A 22 2.45 16.31 3.59
N VAL A 23 2.64 15.04 3.23
CA VAL A 23 3.48 14.62 2.08
C VAL A 23 2.65 14.23 0.84
N ARG A 24 1.34 14.52 0.81
CA ARG A 24 0.49 14.18 -0.34
C ARG A 24 -0.29 15.37 -0.88
N ARG A 25 0.40 16.46 -1.19
CA ARG A 25 -0.19 17.56 -1.96
C ARG A 25 0.84 18.46 -2.63
N ASP A 26 1.43 18.00 -3.72
CA ASP A 26 1.59 18.80 -4.94
C ASP A 26 2.31 17.96 -6.00
N SER A 27 1.56 17.52 -6.99
CA SER A 27 2.12 17.28 -8.32
C SER A 27 1.12 17.85 -9.30
N ARG A 28 1.20 19.18 -9.42
CA ARG A 28 0.70 19.90 -10.59
C ARG A 28 1.52 19.40 -11.78
N TYR A 29 1.00 18.40 -12.48
CA TYR A 29 1.45 18.14 -13.84
C TYR A 29 0.91 19.28 -14.69
N ASP A 30 1.80 20.21 -14.95
CA ASP A 30 1.64 21.29 -15.91
C ASP A 30 1.28 20.68 -17.27
N LEU A 31 0.24 21.20 -17.90
CA LEU A 31 -0.20 20.78 -19.23
C LEU A 31 0.91 21.04 -20.25
N MET A 32 1.67 20.01 -20.62
CA MET A 32 2.33 19.96 -21.92
C MET A 32 1.45 19.17 -22.88
N LEU A 33 0.62 19.91 -23.62
CA LEU A 33 -0.08 19.41 -24.80
C LEU A 33 0.97 18.93 -25.81
N PRO A 34 0.80 17.76 -26.47
CA PRO A 34 1.58 17.43 -27.64
C PRO A 34 1.18 18.38 -28.78
N ASP A 35 2.16 19.02 -29.41
CA ASP A 35 1.95 19.86 -30.58
C ASP A 35 1.25 19.08 -31.71
N PRO A 36 0.28 19.69 -32.42
CA PRO A 36 -0.34 19.07 -33.58
C PRO A 36 0.67 18.95 -34.71
N MET A 37 0.91 17.69 -35.10
CA MET A 37 1.49 17.26 -36.37
C MET A 37 1.05 18.18 -37.51
N LEU A 38 1.99 18.87 -38.14
CA LEU A 38 1.77 19.42 -39.47
C LEU A 38 3.06 19.52 -40.28
N SER A 39 2.93 19.04 -41.52
CA SER A 39 3.72 19.34 -42.72
C SER A 39 4.81 18.33 -43.06
N ASP A 40 4.44 17.37 -43.92
CA ASP A 40 5.34 16.70 -44.84
C ASP A 40 6.15 17.74 -45.64
N PRO A 41 7.48 17.58 -45.75
CA PRO A 41 8.21 18.11 -46.88
C PRO A 41 8.57 16.98 -47.86
N ASP A 42 8.26 17.24 -49.13
CA ASP A 42 8.72 16.54 -50.33
C ASP A 42 10.12 15.91 -50.17
N ILE A 43 10.20 14.58 -50.30
CA ILE A 43 11.48 13.89 -50.53
C ILE A 43 11.50 13.44 -51.99
N SER A 44 11.91 14.36 -52.86
CA SER A 44 12.45 14.04 -54.18
C SER A 44 13.97 13.82 -54.08
N ASP A 45 14.42 12.66 -54.56
CA ASP A 45 15.76 12.34 -55.08
C ASP A 45 17.01 12.91 -54.38
N SER A 46 17.82 12.04 -53.74
CA SER A 46 19.23 11.83 -54.12
C SER A 46 19.99 10.88 -53.17
N VAL A 47 20.41 9.72 -53.70
CA VAL A 47 21.81 9.24 -53.77
C VAL A 47 22.70 9.33 -52.50
N LEU A 48 23.01 8.14 -51.97
CA LEU A 48 24.34 7.63 -51.57
C LEU A 48 25.10 8.32 -50.42
N SER A 49 25.28 7.59 -49.31
CA SER A 49 26.58 7.13 -48.77
C SER A 49 26.33 6.41 -47.44
N ASP A 50 26.77 5.15 -47.35
CA ASP A 50 26.70 4.37 -46.10
C ASP A 50 27.45 5.10 -44.96
N PRO A 51 26.80 5.33 -43.80
CA PRO A 51 27.51 5.83 -42.64
C PRO A 51 28.33 4.71 -42.00
N VAL A 52 29.64 4.92 -41.89
CA VAL A 52 30.53 4.18 -40.99
C VAL A 52 29.95 4.25 -39.58
N LEU A 53 29.52 3.12 -39.06
CA LEU A 53 29.09 2.98 -37.66
C LEU A 53 30.30 3.27 -36.75
N PRO A 54 30.21 4.24 -35.84
CA PRO A 54 31.20 4.33 -34.77
C PRO A 54 31.05 3.10 -33.87
N GLU A 55 32.20 2.44 -33.70
CA GLU A 55 32.49 1.32 -32.82
C GLU A 55 31.68 1.38 -31.52
N GLU A 56 30.78 0.40 -31.35
CA GLU A 56 29.99 0.24 -30.14
C GLU A 56 30.95 0.03 -28.97
N ASN A 57 30.98 1.01 -28.06
CA ASN A 57 31.66 0.92 -26.78
C ASN A 57 30.92 -0.14 -25.93
N PRO A 58 31.50 -1.33 -25.66
CA PRO A 58 30.86 -2.33 -24.81
C PRO A 58 31.12 -1.96 -23.35
N GLY A 59 30.51 -0.85 -22.92
CA GLY A 59 30.62 -0.33 -21.57
C GLY A 59 29.28 0.27 -21.21
N ASP A 60 28.54 -0.47 -20.38
CA ASP A 60 27.23 -0.14 -19.77
C ASP A 60 26.08 -1.03 -20.26
N THR A 61 26.33 -2.33 -20.36
CA THR A 61 25.28 -3.28 -19.94
C THR A 61 25.10 -3.05 -18.44
N TRP A 62 24.11 -2.22 -18.10
CA TRP A 62 23.45 -2.29 -16.81
C TRP A 62 22.91 -3.70 -16.70
N ASP A 63 23.74 -4.58 -16.13
CA ASP A 63 23.37 -5.91 -15.65
C ASP A 63 22.47 -5.65 -14.43
N ASP A 64 21.31 -5.06 -14.69
CA ASP A 64 20.18 -4.98 -13.78
C ASP A 64 19.64 -6.39 -13.74
N LYS A 65 20.40 -7.24 -13.03
CA LYS A 65 19.93 -8.53 -12.57
C LYS A 65 18.78 -8.21 -11.64
N GLN A 66 17.60 -8.03 -12.24
CA GLN A 66 16.33 -8.21 -11.59
C GLN A 66 16.45 -9.56 -10.89
N GLY A 67 16.72 -9.46 -9.59
CA GLY A 67 17.02 -10.60 -8.77
C GLY A 67 15.80 -11.50 -8.84
N ASP A 68 16.01 -12.70 -9.37
CA ASP A 68 15.17 -13.88 -9.27
C ASP A 68 15.02 -14.24 -7.78
N THR A 69 14.38 -13.32 -7.06
CA THR A 69 14.12 -13.35 -5.64
C THR A 69 12.61 -13.35 -5.52
N PRO A 70 12.02 -14.25 -4.73
CA PRO A 70 10.56 -14.37 -4.60
C PRO A 70 9.86 -13.06 -4.21
N LYS A 71 10.60 -12.13 -3.58
CA LYS A 71 10.12 -10.81 -3.19
C LYS A 71 9.99 -9.84 -4.38
N GLY A 72 10.92 -9.87 -5.33
CA GLY A 72 10.85 -9.04 -6.54
C GLY A 72 9.65 -9.41 -7.42
N ASP A 73 9.39 -10.71 -7.58
CA ASP A 73 8.22 -11.20 -8.32
C ASP A 73 6.90 -10.76 -7.69
N LEU A 74 6.82 -10.79 -6.36
CA LEU A 74 5.62 -10.40 -5.62
C LEU A 74 5.31 -8.90 -5.78
N GLU A 75 6.34 -8.06 -5.71
CA GLU A 75 6.23 -6.62 -5.87
C GLU A 75 5.83 -6.24 -7.30
N ASN A 76 6.38 -6.94 -8.30
CA ASN A 76 5.96 -6.81 -9.70
C ASN A 76 4.50 -7.19 -9.92
N ILE A 77 4.03 -8.28 -9.29
CA ILE A 77 2.62 -8.71 -9.39
C ILE A 77 1.69 -7.69 -8.73
N LYS A 78 2.11 -7.10 -7.60
CA LYS A 78 1.38 -6.06 -6.88
C LYS A 78 1.21 -4.81 -7.74
N GLU A 79 2.30 -4.33 -8.35
CA GLU A 79 2.27 -3.19 -9.27
C GLU A 79 1.36 -3.45 -10.47
N ALA A 80 1.42 -4.64 -11.06
CA ALA A 80 0.57 -5.02 -12.19
C ALA A 80 -0.93 -4.98 -11.84
N ILE A 81 -1.31 -5.45 -10.65
CA ILE A 81 -2.72 -5.43 -10.21
C ILE A 81 -3.20 -4.01 -9.94
N PHE A 82 -2.40 -3.18 -9.27
CA PHE A 82 -2.78 -1.78 -9.04
C PHE A 82 -2.89 -1.00 -10.36
N THR A 83 -1.98 -1.26 -11.30
CA THR A 83 -2.05 -0.69 -12.65
C THR A 83 -3.33 -1.11 -13.36
N THR A 84 -3.70 -2.39 -13.28
CA THR A 84 -4.92 -2.89 -13.91
C THR A 84 -6.18 -2.27 -13.30
N ILE A 85 -6.22 -2.09 -11.97
CA ILE A 85 -7.33 -1.39 -11.31
C ILE A 85 -7.45 0.06 -11.82
N ASN A 86 -6.33 0.76 -11.96
CA ASN A 86 -6.33 2.13 -12.48
C ASN A 86 -6.83 2.20 -13.94
N GLU A 87 -6.44 1.24 -14.78
CA GLU A 87 -6.94 1.13 -16.15
C GLU A 87 -8.45 0.88 -16.20
N ILE A 88 -8.97 -0.02 -15.35
CA ILE A 88 -10.41 -0.27 -15.22
C ILE A 88 -11.16 1.01 -14.81
N GLU A 89 -10.62 1.77 -13.85
CA GLU A 89 -11.21 3.05 -13.41
C GLU A 89 -11.18 4.10 -14.52
N PHE A 90 -10.09 4.16 -15.28
CA PHE A 90 -9.97 5.04 -16.43
C PHE A 90 -10.98 4.67 -17.52
N ASP A 91 -11.10 3.40 -17.88
CA ASP A 91 -12.03 2.96 -18.93
C ASP A 91 -13.50 3.17 -18.52
N TYR A 92 -13.84 3.02 -17.25
CA TYR A 92 -15.15 3.41 -16.73
C TYR A 92 -15.37 4.93 -16.81
N ALA A 93 -14.39 5.75 -16.39
CA ALA A 93 -14.48 7.21 -16.50
C ALA A 93 -14.64 7.68 -17.97
N MET A 94 -14.03 6.95 -18.90
CA MET A 94 -14.14 7.16 -20.34
C MET A 94 -15.41 6.54 -20.96
N LYS A 95 -16.30 5.95 -20.15
CA LYS A 95 -17.54 5.27 -20.57
C LYS A 95 -17.31 4.14 -21.58
N LYS A 96 -16.14 3.52 -21.56
CA LYS A 96 -15.84 2.31 -22.34
C LYS A 96 -16.35 1.03 -21.65
N LEU A 97 -16.56 1.10 -20.34
CA LEU A 97 -17.12 0.03 -19.51
C LEU A 97 -18.54 0.38 -19.06
N SER A 98 -19.39 -0.64 -18.96
CA SER A 98 -20.68 -0.52 -18.27
C SER A 98 -20.48 -0.46 -16.76
N ASP A 99 -21.48 0.05 -16.03
CA ASP A 99 -21.44 0.12 -14.57
C ASP A 99 -21.34 -1.28 -13.93
N ASP A 100 -22.10 -2.23 -14.47
CA ASP A 100 -22.08 -3.62 -14.03
C ASP A 100 -20.70 -4.26 -14.25
N ASP A 101 -20.12 -4.09 -15.45
CA ASP A 101 -18.80 -4.64 -15.78
C ASP A 101 -17.69 -4.01 -14.93
N TYR A 102 -17.77 -2.69 -14.71
CA TYR A 102 -16.85 -1.97 -13.84
C TYR A 102 -16.85 -2.54 -12.42
N HIS A 103 -18.03 -2.70 -11.82
CA HIS A 103 -18.16 -3.22 -10.47
C HIS A 103 -17.64 -4.65 -10.35
N VAL A 104 -17.95 -5.51 -11.34
CA VAL A 104 -17.46 -6.89 -11.36
C VAL A 104 -15.94 -6.93 -11.48
N LEU A 105 -15.35 -6.21 -12.43
CA LEU A 105 -13.90 -6.21 -12.66
C LEU A 105 -13.15 -5.60 -11.48
N LYS A 106 -13.62 -4.47 -10.96
CA LYS A 106 -12.99 -3.81 -9.80
C LYS A 106 -12.99 -4.71 -8.57
N GLU A 107 -14.09 -5.40 -8.29
CA GLU A 107 -14.16 -6.30 -7.14
C GLU A 107 -13.25 -7.52 -7.31
N GLN A 108 -13.18 -8.10 -8.52
CA GLN A 108 -12.26 -9.23 -8.80
C GLN A 108 -10.79 -8.85 -8.59
N TYR A 109 -10.35 -7.70 -9.08
CA TYR A 109 -8.95 -7.28 -8.94
C TYR A 109 -8.64 -6.82 -7.51
N LYS A 110 -9.61 -6.25 -6.80
CA LYS A 110 -9.48 -5.95 -5.36
C LYS A 110 -9.31 -7.24 -4.54
N GLN A 111 -10.06 -8.30 -4.85
CA GLN A 111 -9.89 -9.59 -4.19
C GLN A 111 -8.49 -10.18 -4.45
N LYS A 112 -7.98 -10.09 -5.68
CA LYS A 112 -6.59 -10.48 -6.00
C LYS A 112 -5.56 -9.67 -5.22
N ALA A 113 -5.77 -8.36 -5.06
CA ALA A 113 -4.89 -7.52 -4.25
C ALA A 113 -4.90 -7.93 -2.77
N LEU A 114 -6.08 -8.26 -2.22
CA LEU A 114 -6.21 -8.77 -0.85
C LEU A 114 -5.51 -10.13 -0.68
N GLU A 115 -5.68 -11.05 -1.62
CA GLU A 115 -5.00 -12.36 -1.61
C GLU A 115 -3.47 -12.20 -1.61
N LEU A 116 -2.95 -11.24 -2.35
CA LEU A 116 -1.52 -10.91 -2.34
C LEU A 116 -1.04 -10.38 -1.00
N LEU A 117 -1.81 -9.49 -0.36
CA LEU A 117 -1.47 -8.97 0.97
C LEU A 117 -1.47 -10.09 2.02
N HIS A 118 -2.43 -11.02 1.97
CA HIS A 118 -2.43 -12.19 2.85
C HIS A 118 -1.23 -13.12 2.61
N ARG A 119 -0.75 -13.21 1.37
CA ARG A 119 0.47 -13.96 1.05
C ARG A 119 1.75 -13.26 1.51
N GLU A 120 1.76 -11.92 1.53
CA GLU A 120 2.82 -11.14 2.21
C GLU A 120 2.82 -11.47 3.71
N ASP A 121 1.65 -11.43 4.36
CA ASP A 121 1.52 -11.73 5.79
C ASP A 121 1.91 -13.18 6.11
N GLU A 122 1.46 -14.21 5.37
CA GLU A 122 1.86 -15.61 5.65
C GLU A 122 3.37 -15.84 5.55
N SER A 123 4.09 -15.05 4.74
CA SER A 123 5.55 -15.08 4.66
C SER A 123 6.26 -14.34 5.80
N GLU A 124 5.54 -13.45 6.51
CA GLU A 124 6.01 -12.72 7.70
C GLU A 124 5.47 -13.31 9.03
N LEU A 125 4.46 -14.19 8.97
CA LEU A 125 3.75 -14.79 10.11
C LEU A 125 4.41 -16.07 10.67
N GLU A 126 5.72 -16.26 10.51
CA GLU A 126 6.47 -17.12 11.43
C GLU A 126 6.73 -16.41 12.78
N THR A 127 6.29 -15.16 12.94
CA THR A 127 6.34 -14.42 14.20
C THR A 127 4.97 -13.99 14.69
N GLU A 128 4.54 -14.63 15.79
CA GLU A 128 3.47 -14.21 16.71
C GLU A 128 2.02 -14.24 16.20
N ALA A 129 1.56 -15.39 15.70
CA ALA A 129 0.18 -15.79 15.96
C ALA A 129 0.02 -16.06 17.46
N LEU A 130 -0.26 -15.02 18.26
CA LEU A 130 -0.70 -15.24 19.64
C LEU A 130 -2.02 -16.03 19.57
N PRO A 131 -2.10 -17.19 20.22
CA PRO A 131 -3.25 -18.07 20.08
C PRO A 131 -4.49 -17.31 20.55
N LEU A 132 -5.56 -17.32 19.74
CA LEU A 132 -6.84 -16.66 20.02
C LEU A 132 -7.37 -17.01 21.43
N THR A 133 -7.00 -18.17 21.96
CA THR A 133 -7.30 -18.61 23.33
C THR A 133 -6.64 -17.76 24.42
N ALA A 134 -5.44 -17.21 24.19
CA ALA A 134 -4.72 -16.34 25.11
C ALA A 134 -5.37 -14.95 25.23
N LEU A 135 -5.95 -14.42 24.14
CA LEU A 135 -6.76 -13.20 24.21
C LEU A 135 -8.02 -13.42 25.07
N THR A 136 -8.72 -14.52 24.84
CA THR A 136 -9.96 -14.81 25.59
C THR A 136 -9.73 -15.05 27.08
N THR A 137 -8.55 -15.56 27.46
CA THR A 137 -8.20 -15.73 28.89
C THR A 137 -7.79 -14.40 29.52
N ALA A 138 -7.01 -13.58 28.81
CA ALA A 138 -6.66 -12.25 29.29
C ALA A 138 -7.90 -11.34 29.45
N GLU A 139 -8.88 -11.42 28.56
CA GLU A 139 -10.14 -10.69 28.67
C GLU A 139 -10.94 -11.10 29.91
N ALA A 140 -11.03 -12.40 30.19
CA ALA A 140 -11.72 -12.91 31.38
C ALA A 140 -11.06 -12.45 32.69
N ASP A 141 -9.72 -12.49 32.76
CA ASP A 141 -8.96 -12.04 33.94
C ASP A 141 -9.13 -10.53 34.18
N ILE A 142 -9.18 -9.73 33.11
CA ILE A 142 -9.39 -8.28 33.18
C ILE A 142 -10.80 -7.96 33.66
N GLU A 143 -11.82 -8.68 33.17
CA GLU A 143 -13.21 -8.44 33.55
C GLU A 143 -13.47 -8.76 35.03
N GLU A 144 -12.83 -9.81 35.57
CA GLU A 144 -12.91 -10.15 37.00
C GLU A 144 -12.31 -9.05 37.90
N GLU A 145 -11.16 -8.48 37.53
CA GLU A 145 -10.53 -7.40 38.31
C GLU A 145 -11.37 -6.13 38.29
N ILE A 146 -11.97 -5.78 37.13
CA ILE A 146 -12.88 -4.64 36.99
C ILE A 146 -14.12 -4.81 37.85
N GLU A 147 -14.72 -6.01 37.86
CA GLU A 147 -15.92 -6.28 38.67
C GLU A 147 -15.64 -6.15 40.17
N ARG A 148 -14.46 -6.59 40.61
CA ARG A 148 -14.03 -6.47 42.00
C ARG A 148 -13.90 -5.02 42.44
N GLU A 149 -13.27 -4.16 41.63
CA GLU A 149 -13.17 -2.73 41.93
C GLU A 149 -14.55 -2.05 41.94
N LEU A 150 -15.42 -2.39 41.00
CA LEU A 150 -16.78 -1.84 40.93
C LEU A 150 -17.61 -2.19 42.18
N GLN A 151 -17.46 -3.40 42.73
CA GLN A 151 -18.15 -3.79 43.96
C GLN A 151 -17.61 -3.03 45.19
N ALA A 152 -16.29 -2.85 45.29
CA ALA A 152 -15.68 -2.07 46.37
C ALA A 152 -16.15 -0.60 46.35
N LEU A 153 -16.29 -0.01 45.15
CA LEU A 153 -16.83 1.33 44.97
C LEU A 153 -18.31 1.44 45.34
N ARG A 154 -19.12 0.41 45.08
CA ARG A 154 -20.53 0.37 45.50
C ARG A 154 -20.68 0.31 47.02
N GLN A 155 -19.85 -0.51 47.69
CA GLN A 155 -19.90 -0.65 49.14
C GLN A 155 -19.47 0.65 49.85
N SER A 156 -18.38 1.27 49.40
CA SER A 156 -17.90 2.55 49.94
C SER A 156 -18.89 3.71 49.72
N ARG A 157 -19.59 3.77 48.58
CA ARG A 157 -20.69 4.74 48.37
C ARG A 157 -21.84 4.52 49.35
N SER A 158 -22.29 3.28 49.52
CA SER A 158 -23.42 2.98 50.41
C SER A 158 -23.13 3.20 51.90
N ALA A 159 -21.85 3.09 52.31
CA ALA A 159 -21.41 3.37 53.67
C ALA A 159 -21.32 4.87 53.97
N THR A 160 -21.03 5.69 52.96
CA THR A 160 -20.95 7.16 53.07
C THR A 160 -22.35 7.80 53.10
N GLU A 161 -23.36 7.12 52.57
CA GLU A 161 -24.73 7.63 52.44
C GLU A 161 -25.66 7.27 53.64
N LYS A 162 -25.16 6.48 54.60
CA LYS A 162 -25.89 6.05 55.82
C LYS A 162 -25.33 6.62 57.13
N SER A 163 -24.34 7.51 57.08
CA SER A 163 -23.80 8.24 58.25
C SER A 163 -24.17 9.71 58.21
#